data_AF-A0A1L7ANJ6-F1
#
_entry.id   AF-A0A1L7ANJ6-F1
#
_cell.length_a   1.000
_cell.length_b   1.000
_cell.length_c   1.000
_cell.angle_alpha   90.00
_cell.angle_beta   90.00
_cell.angle_gamma   90.00
#
_symmetry.space_group_name_H-M   'P 1'
#
loop_
_entity.id
_entity.type
_entity.pdbx_description
1 polymer ?
#
loop_
_entity_poly.entity_id
_entity_poly.type
_entity_poly.pdbx_seq_one_letter_code
_entity_poly.pdbx_strand_id
1 'polypeptide(L)'
;MSERPASRDHYAEITSQVIAALEAGTLPWRRPWDQDKAGAGPLSPRNATTGRRYHGINVLLLGMTGMAFAGTDPRWLTYRQAEAKGWQVRRGERGSRVFFFRKLTLRDGEAAPDAGGEGEGATRTVPVLRAYTVFHASQVDGIAPFEAPSVEEASWRTPVAAGTIMRNSGVAFREGGDRAFYCPATDHIQLPPRAVFASPEGYCATALHELAHASGAKHRLDRDLTGRFGSQAYAQEELRAELASCFIGAELGLPCDIPNHASYVASWLRTLREDKREIFRAAAEAQRMADYLLAFHPGYARIAAEEAGRDEAGDEA
;
A
#
# COMPACT_ATOMS: atom_id res chain seq x y z
N MET A 1 -27.82 -32.41 -12.70
CA MET A 1 -27.03 -31.22 -13.09
C MET A 1 -26.30 -30.77 -11.83
N SER A 2 -24.99 -31.01 -11.74
CA SER A 2 -24.21 -30.59 -10.57
C SER A 2 -24.06 -29.08 -10.63
N GLU A 3 -24.67 -28.36 -9.69
CA GLU A 3 -24.38 -26.93 -9.47
C GLU A 3 -22.88 -26.79 -9.27
N ARG A 4 -22.23 -25.96 -10.10
CA ARG A 4 -20.84 -25.58 -9.84
C ARG A 4 -20.84 -24.82 -8.51
N PRO A 5 -19.97 -25.16 -7.54
CA PRO A 5 -19.87 -24.38 -6.32
C PRO A 5 -19.61 -22.92 -6.70
N ALA A 6 -20.35 -22.00 -6.07
CA ALA A 6 -20.20 -20.58 -6.31
C ALA A 6 -18.72 -20.19 -6.20
N SER A 7 -18.20 -19.48 -7.21
CA SER A 7 -16.83 -18.97 -7.22
C SER A 7 -16.58 -18.21 -5.92
N ARG A 8 -15.46 -18.49 -5.24
CA ARG A 8 -15.11 -17.84 -3.98
C ARG A 8 -14.94 -16.33 -4.23
N ASP A 9 -15.73 -15.51 -3.54
CA ASP A 9 -15.69 -14.07 -3.69
C ASP A 9 -14.52 -13.47 -2.90
N HIS A 10 -13.39 -13.34 -3.57
CA HIS A 10 -12.17 -12.79 -2.99
C HIS A 10 -12.32 -11.32 -2.56
N TYR A 11 -13.17 -10.54 -3.22
CA TYR A 11 -13.42 -9.15 -2.84
C TYR A 11 -14.13 -9.08 -1.49
N ALA A 12 -15.18 -9.88 -1.31
CA ALA A 12 -15.92 -9.94 -0.05
C ALA A 12 -15.06 -10.49 1.09
N GLU A 13 -14.28 -11.54 0.85
CA GLU A 13 -13.40 -12.15 1.87
C GLU A 13 -12.40 -11.13 2.44
N ILE A 14 -11.70 -10.40 1.56
CA ILE A 14 -10.68 -9.43 1.98
C ILE A 14 -11.31 -8.21 2.63
N THR A 15 -12.41 -7.69 2.08
CA THR A 15 -13.10 -6.56 2.70
C THR A 15 -13.63 -6.92 4.09
N SER A 16 -14.14 -8.14 4.27
CA SER A 16 -14.60 -8.63 5.58
C SER A 16 -13.45 -8.73 6.59
N GLN A 17 -12.26 -9.17 6.17
CA GLN A 17 -11.08 -9.20 7.04
C GLN A 17 -10.65 -7.80 7.47
N VAL A 18 -10.68 -6.82 6.56
CA VAL A 18 -10.35 -5.43 6.87
C VAL A 18 -11.39 -4.81 7.81
N ILE A 19 -12.68 -5.04 7.55
CA ILE A 19 -13.78 -4.61 8.43
C ILE A 19 -13.58 -5.18 9.84
N ALA A 20 -13.32 -6.47 9.97
CA ALA A 20 -13.14 -7.12 11.27
C ALA A 20 -11.96 -6.54 12.06
N ALA A 21 -10.84 -6.24 11.39
CA ALA A 21 -9.70 -5.59 12.02
C ALA A 21 -10.06 -4.17 12.52
N LEU A 22 -10.75 -3.37 11.68
CA LEU A 22 -11.20 -2.03 12.04
C LEU A 22 -12.20 -2.04 13.21
N GLU A 23 -13.13 -2.99 13.24
CA GLU A 23 -14.08 -3.19 14.34
C GLU A 23 -13.39 -3.59 15.66
N ALA A 24 -12.29 -4.34 15.57
CA ALA A 24 -11.44 -4.67 16.71
C ALA A 24 -10.58 -3.49 17.19
N GLY A 25 -10.75 -2.30 16.61
CA GLY A 25 -9.99 -1.09 16.96
C GLY A 25 -8.55 -1.11 16.46
N THR A 26 -8.19 -2.06 15.60
CA THR A 26 -6.86 -2.16 15.00
C THR A 26 -6.94 -1.63 13.57
N LEU A 27 -6.14 -0.61 13.23
CA LEU A 27 -5.95 -0.26 11.83
C LEU A 27 -5.04 -1.33 11.20
N PRO A 28 -5.52 -2.15 10.25
CA PRO A 28 -4.74 -3.30 9.76
C PRO A 28 -3.45 -2.94 9.03
N TRP A 29 -3.34 -1.70 8.53
CA TRP A 29 -2.12 -1.15 7.92
C TRP A 29 -1.12 -0.58 8.94
N ARG A 30 -1.50 -0.50 10.22
CA ARG A 30 -0.69 0.09 11.28
C ARG A 30 -0.14 -1.00 12.20
N ARG A 31 1.14 -0.84 12.59
CA ARG A 31 1.75 -1.71 13.60
C ARG A 31 1.32 -1.27 15.01
N PRO A 32 0.99 -2.20 15.93
CA PRO A 32 0.47 -1.84 17.25
C PRO A 32 1.56 -1.48 18.30
N TRP A 33 2.83 -1.27 17.92
CA TRP A 33 3.92 -0.92 18.85
C TRP A 33 4.86 0.16 18.32
N ASP A 34 5.63 0.71 19.25
CA ASP A 34 6.64 1.73 19.08
C ASP A 34 7.78 1.27 18.16
N GLN A 35 7.91 1.90 17.00
CA GLN A 35 8.89 1.55 15.98
C GLN A 35 10.31 1.94 16.38
N ASP A 36 10.47 2.96 17.21
CA ASP A 36 11.78 3.47 17.65
C ASP A 36 12.50 2.47 18.56
N LYS A 37 11.72 1.59 19.21
CA LYS A 37 12.23 0.51 20.07
C LYS A 37 12.46 -0.81 19.34
N ALA A 38 12.00 -0.93 18.09
CA ALA A 38 12.05 -2.18 17.32
C ALA A 38 13.31 -2.32 16.44
N GLY A 39 14.19 -1.31 16.41
CA GLY A 39 15.55 -1.41 15.85
C GLY A 39 15.68 -1.49 14.32
N ALA A 40 14.58 -1.58 13.58
CA ALA A 40 14.55 -1.44 12.13
C ALA A 40 13.20 -0.88 11.67
N GLY A 41 13.24 0.24 10.94
CA GLY A 41 12.04 0.83 10.35
C GLY A 41 11.35 -0.13 9.37
N PRO A 42 10.02 -0.03 9.22
CA PRO A 42 9.21 -0.96 8.41
C PRO A 42 9.78 -1.07 7.01
N LEU A 43 9.93 -2.30 6.49
CA LEU A 43 10.30 -2.55 5.11
C LEU A 43 9.07 -3.00 4.33
N SER A 44 8.81 -2.37 3.19
CA SER A 44 7.78 -2.84 2.26
C SER A 44 8.01 -4.31 1.88
N PRO A 45 6.97 -5.15 1.86
CA PRO A 45 7.09 -6.54 1.42
C PRO A 45 7.67 -6.65 0.02
N ARG A 46 8.56 -7.62 -0.20
CA ARG A 46 9.21 -7.87 -1.50
C ARG A 46 9.20 -9.34 -1.86
N ASN A 47 9.26 -9.63 -3.15
CA ASN A 47 9.46 -11.00 -3.61
C ASN A 47 10.91 -11.44 -3.36
N ALA A 48 11.09 -12.60 -2.71
CA ALA A 48 12.41 -13.12 -2.33
C ALA A 48 13.31 -13.46 -3.52
N THR A 49 12.71 -13.79 -4.67
CA THR A 49 13.43 -14.26 -5.86
C THR A 49 13.72 -13.15 -6.86
N THR A 50 12.78 -12.23 -7.06
CA THR A 50 12.93 -11.14 -8.05
C THR A 50 13.38 -9.81 -7.40
N GLY A 51 13.26 -9.68 -6.08
CA GLY A 51 13.53 -8.43 -5.36
C GLY A 51 12.44 -7.36 -5.51
N ARG A 52 11.44 -7.58 -6.38
CA ARG A 52 10.35 -6.64 -6.67
C ARG A 52 9.48 -6.41 -5.44
N ARG A 53 9.00 -5.19 -5.26
CA ARG A 53 8.08 -4.84 -4.16
C ARG A 53 6.67 -5.35 -4.46
N TYR A 54 5.93 -5.69 -3.42
CA TYR A 54 4.49 -5.82 -3.54
C TYR A 54 3.86 -4.43 -3.57
N HIS A 55 2.72 -4.30 -4.25
CA HIS A 55 2.02 -3.03 -4.44
C HIS A 55 0.54 -3.14 -4.06
N GLY A 56 -0.05 -2.00 -3.70
CA GLY A 56 -1.48 -1.83 -3.44
C GLY A 56 -1.99 -2.73 -2.32
N ILE A 57 -3.09 -3.46 -2.59
CA ILE A 57 -3.75 -4.29 -1.58
C ILE A 57 -2.82 -5.37 -0.98
N ASN A 58 -1.81 -5.82 -1.74
CA ASN A 58 -0.89 -6.83 -1.24
C ASN A 58 0.04 -6.30 -0.13
N VAL A 59 0.39 -5.02 -0.16
CA VAL A 59 1.17 -4.38 0.92
C VAL A 59 0.38 -4.46 2.22
N LEU A 60 -0.90 -4.11 2.15
CA LEU A 60 -1.86 -4.23 3.23
C LEU A 60 -1.97 -5.67 3.74
N LEU A 61 -2.28 -6.60 2.85
CA LEU A 61 -2.55 -7.99 3.22
C LEU A 61 -1.35 -8.67 3.86
N LEU A 62 -0.15 -8.43 3.33
CA LEU A 62 1.06 -8.98 3.91
C LEU A 62 1.40 -8.29 5.23
N GLY A 63 1.20 -6.97 5.32
CA GLY A 63 1.37 -6.19 6.55
C GLY A 63 0.43 -6.60 7.70
N MET A 64 -0.77 -7.09 7.37
CA MET A 64 -1.74 -7.62 8.33
C MET A 64 -1.38 -9.00 8.90
N THR A 65 -0.41 -9.68 8.31
CA THR A 65 -0.03 -11.02 8.78
C THR A 65 0.81 -10.91 10.05
N GLY A 66 0.64 -11.87 10.97
CA GLY A 66 1.57 -12.02 12.11
C GLY A 66 3.05 -12.14 11.68
N MET A 67 3.28 -12.56 10.43
CA MET A 67 4.61 -12.76 9.85
C MET A 67 5.27 -11.45 9.40
N ALA A 68 4.52 -10.38 9.11
CA ALA A 68 5.10 -9.05 8.91
C ALA A 68 5.88 -8.54 10.14
N PHE A 69 5.69 -9.23 11.27
CA PHE A 69 6.28 -8.96 12.57
C PHE A 69 7.26 -10.05 13.01
N ALA A 70 7.46 -11.10 12.21
CA ALA A 70 8.36 -12.21 12.53
C ALA A 70 9.86 -11.87 12.34
N GLY A 71 10.20 -10.59 12.15
CA GLY A 71 11.55 -10.09 12.02
C GLY A 71 11.64 -8.83 11.17
N THR A 72 12.84 -8.57 10.65
CA THR A 72 13.15 -7.47 9.74
C THR A 72 13.20 -7.91 8.27
N ASP A 73 13.00 -9.20 7.99
CA ASP A 73 13.04 -9.75 6.63
C ASP A 73 11.75 -9.37 5.87
N PRO A 74 11.83 -8.62 4.76
CA PRO A 74 10.64 -8.25 4.00
C PRO A 74 10.25 -9.27 2.94
N ARG A 75 10.97 -10.41 2.83
CA ARG A 75 10.88 -11.28 1.67
C ARG A 75 9.75 -12.30 1.79
N TRP A 76 9.01 -12.42 0.70
CA TRP A 76 7.92 -13.37 0.50
C TRP A 76 8.08 -14.10 -0.83
N LEU A 77 7.66 -15.35 -0.89
CA LEU A 77 7.77 -16.15 -2.11
C LEU A 77 6.69 -17.23 -2.20
N THR A 78 6.36 -17.66 -3.41
CA THR A 78 5.49 -18.82 -3.60
C THR A 78 6.25 -20.12 -3.28
N TYR A 79 5.52 -21.21 -3.03
CA TYR A 79 6.15 -22.52 -2.85
C TYR A 79 6.99 -22.93 -4.07
N ARG A 80 6.50 -22.66 -5.29
CA ARG A 80 7.22 -22.97 -6.54
C ARG A 80 8.51 -22.17 -6.68
N GLN A 81 8.50 -20.91 -6.27
CA GLN A 81 9.71 -20.08 -6.24
C GLN A 81 10.74 -20.63 -5.24
N ALA A 82 10.30 -21.11 -4.07
CA ALA A 82 11.18 -21.75 -3.10
C ALA A 82 11.80 -23.04 -3.68
N GLU A 83 10.96 -23.93 -4.21
CA GLU A 83 11.38 -25.20 -4.82
C GLU A 83 12.40 -24.99 -5.96
N ALA A 84 12.15 -24.02 -6.84
CA ALA A 84 13.05 -23.69 -7.95
C ALA A 84 14.44 -23.20 -7.49
N LYS A 85 14.54 -22.64 -6.28
CA LYS A 85 15.81 -22.21 -5.67
C LYS A 85 16.44 -23.29 -4.78
N GLY A 86 15.82 -24.47 -4.68
CA GLY A 86 16.24 -25.54 -3.76
C GLY A 86 15.93 -25.26 -2.29
N TRP A 87 15.01 -24.33 -2.02
CA TRP A 87 14.55 -23.98 -0.68
C TRP A 87 13.27 -24.76 -0.31
N GLN A 88 13.05 -25.00 0.98
CA GLN A 88 11.93 -25.81 1.46
C GLN A 88 11.05 -25.03 2.42
N VAL A 89 9.79 -24.79 2.06
CA VAL A 89 8.78 -24.35 3.04
C VAL A 89 8.60 -25.44 4.08
N ARG A 90 8.75 -25.12 5.38
CA ARG A 90 8.65 -26.12 6.45
C ARG A 90 7.27 -26.76 6.51
N ARG A 91 7.25 -28.04 6.88
CA ARG A 91 6.00 -28.81 7.00
C ARG A 91 5.10 -28.19 8.07
N GLY A 92 3.85 -27.93 7.70
CA GLY A 92 2.83 -27.38 8.61
C GLY A 92 2.70 -25.86 8.57
N GLU A 93 3.63 -25.16 7.91
CA GLU A 93 3.54 -23.71 7.70
C GLU A 93 2.33 -23.34 6.84
N ARG A 94 1.68 -22.23 7.18
CA ARG A 94 0.54 -21.68 6.44
C ARG A 94 0.96 -20.44 5.68
N GLY A 95 0.66 -20.40 4.39
CA GLY A 95 0.95 -19.24 3.55
C GLY A 95 -0.14 -18.17 3.63
N SER A 96 0.24 -16.95 3.25
CA SER A 96 -0.61 -15.77 3.15
C SER A 96 -1.10 -15.57 1.72
N ARG A 97 -2.28 -14.95 1.55
CA ARG A 97 -2.87 -14.73 0.23
C ARG A 97 -2.50 -13.35 -0.31
N VAL A 98 -2.05 -13.32 -1.56
CA VAL A 98 -1.84 -12.11 -2.36
C VAL A 98 -2.61 -12.21 -3.66
N PHE A 99 -2.86 -11.08 -4.31
CA PHE A 99 -3.67 -11.01 -5.52
C PHE A 99 -2.98 -10.25 -6.64
N PHE A 100 -3.11 -10.75 -7.87
CA PHE A 100 -2.61 -10.09 -9.07
C PHE A 100 -3.72 -10.02 -10.11
N PHE A 101 -3.80 -8.88 -10.81
CA PHE A 101 -4.71 -8.74 -11.94
C PHE A 101 -4.06 -9.29 -13.20
N ARG A 102 -4.68 -10.29 -13.81
CA ARG A 102 -4.30 -10.80 -15.13
C ARG A 102 -5.31 -10.32 -16.17
N LYS A 103 -4.83 -9.75 -17.28
CA LYS A 103 -5.68 -9.46 -18.43
C LYS A 103 -6.12 -10.78 -19.07
N LEU A 104 -7.43 -11.03 -19.10
CA LEU A 104 -8.03 -12.16 -19.80
C LEU A 104 -8.73 -11.62 -21.05
N THR A 105 -8.30 -12.09 -22.22
CA THR A 105 -8.96 -11.78 -23.49
C THR A 105 -10.06 -12.82 -23.70
N LEU A 106 -11.31 -12.36 -23.64
CA LEU A 106 -12.51 -13.16 -23.89
C LEU A 106 -12.98 -12.97 -25.33
N ARG A 107 -13.42 -14.05 -25.96
CA ARG A 107 -14.08 -14.01 -27.27
C ARG A 107 -15.59 -13.79 -27.11
N ASP A 108 -16.25 -13.37 -28.19
CA ASP A 108 -17.71 -13.15 -28.21
C ASP A 108 -18.48 -14.35 -27.64
N GLY A 109 -19.40 -14.07 -26.71
CA GLY A 109 -20.24 -15.07 -26.04
C GLY A 109 -19.65 -15.72 -24.78
N GLU A 110 -18.38 -15.47 -24.44
CA GLU A 110 -17.79 -15.98 -23.19
C GLU A 110 -18.18 -15.08 -21.99
N ALA A 111 -18.80 -15.66 -20.97
CA ALA A 111 -19.13 -14.97 -19.72
C ALA A 111 -17.85 -14.55 -18.98
N ALA A 112 -17.74 -13.26 -18.66
CA ALA A 112 -16.65 -12.74 -17.84
C ALA A 112 -16.87 -13.16 -16.37
N PRO A 113 -15.85 -13.73 -15.70
CA PRO A 113 -15.92 -13.90 -14.25
C PRO A 113 -15.79 -12.51 -13.60
N ASP A 114 -16.90 -11.99 -13.09
CA ASP A 114 -17.01 -10.84 -12.17
C ASP A 114 -16.42 -9.48 -12.62
N ALA A 115 -16.23 -9.23 -13.92
CA ALA A 115 -15.74 -7.94 -14.43
C ALA A 115 -16.81 -7.17 -15.21
N GLY A 116 -17.07 -5.92 -14.81
CA GLY A 116 -17.77 -4.93 -15.63
C GLY A 116 -16.80 -4.42 -16.69
N GLY A 117 -17.01 -4.79 -17.95
CA GLY A 117 -16.19 -4.35 -19.07
C GLY A 117 -17.05 -3.62 -20.09
N GLU A 118 -16.59 -2.46 -20.53
CA GLU A 118 -17.09 -1.73 -21.70
C GLU A 118 -16.26 -2.12 -22.93
N GLY A 119 -16.94 -2.37 -24.06
CA GLY A 119 -16.30 -2.62 -25.34
C GLY A 119 -17.29 -3.12 -26.40
N GLU A 120 -17.51 -2.31 -27.44
CA GLU A 120 -18.17 -2.73 -28.68
C GLU A 120 -17.12 -3.37 -29.62
N GLY A 121 -17.21 -4.69 -29.83
CA GLY A 121 -16.36 -5.45 -30.77
C GLY A 121 -15.99 -6.85 -30.27
N ALA A 122 -15.81 -7.81 -31.19
CA ALA A 122 -15.79 -9.28 -31.01
C ALA A 122 -14.77 -9.90 -30.02
N THR A 123 -13.97 -9.09 -29.32
CA THR A 123 -13.02 -9.53 -28.29
C THR A 123 -12.98 -8.49 -27.18
N ARG A 124 -13.25 -8.89 -25.94
CA ARG A 124 -13.18 -8.01 -24.75
C ARG A 124 -12.06 -8.46 -23.83
N THR A 125 -11.18 -7.54 -23.41
CA THR A 125 -10.16 -7.83 -22.40
C THR A 125 -10.68 -7.40 -21.03
N VAL A 126 -10.82 -8.37 -20.12
CA VAL A 126 -11.26 -8.12 -18.75
C VAL A 126 -10.12 -8.38 -17.76
N PRO A 127 -9.91 -7.52 -16.75
CA PRO A 127 -8.99 -7.82 -15.67
C PRO A 127 -9.60 -8.87 -14.74
N VAL A 128 -8.88 -9.98 -14.55
CA VAL A 128 -9.29 -11.06 -13.64
C VAL A 128 -8.35 -11.09 -12.45
N LEU A 129 -8.94 -11.02 -11.25
CA LEU A 129 -8.21 -11.14 -9.99
C LEU A 129 -7.80 -12.61 -9.78
N ARG A 130 -6.50 -12.88 -9.71
CA ARG A 130 -5.95 -14.19 -9.36
C ARG A 130 -5.34 -14.15 -7.97
N ALA A 131 -5.66 -15.17 -7.17
CA ALA A 131 -5.17 -15.33 -5.82
C ALA A 131 -3.97 -16.30 -5.79
N TYR A 132 -2.86 -15.89 -5.19
CA TYR A 132 -1.65 -16.68 -5.02
C TYR A 132 -1.32 -16.83 -3.53
N THR A 133 -0.79 -17.98 -3.16
CA THR A 133 -0.31 -18.22 -1.79
C THR A 133 1.20 -17.99 -1.74
N VAL A 134 1.63 -17.12 -0.84
CA VAL A 134 3.04 -16.80 -0.58
C VAL A 134 3.39 -17.13 0.87
N PHE A 135 4.65 -17.45 1.10
CA PHE A 135 5.22 -17.76 2.40
C PHE A 135 6.25 -16.68 2.74
N HIS A 136 6.34 -16.33 4.01
CA HIS A 136 7.37 -15.43 4.49
C HIS A 136 8.72 -16.16 4.53
N ALA A 137 9.83 -15.45 4.31
CA ALA A 137 11.17 -16.04 4.32
C ALA A 137 11.47 -16.82 5.62
N SER A 138 10.99 -16.35 6.77
CA SER A 138 11.15 -17.08 8.04
C SER A 138 10.52 -18.47 8.04
N GLN A 139 9.56 -18.77 7.14
CA GLN A 139 8.86 -20.06 7.00
C GLN A 139 9.62 -21.07 6.13
N VAL A 140 10.76 -20.67 5.57
CA VAL A 140 11.48 -21.42 4.52
C VAL A 140 12.88 -21.75 4.98
N ASP A 141 13.27 -23.01 4.83
CA ASP A 141 14.62 -23.50 5.09
C ASP A 141 15.49 -23.38 3.83
N GLY A 142 16.76 -23.05 4.00
CA GLY A 142 17.74 -22.89 2.91
C GLY A 142 17.82 -21.50 2.29
N ILE A 143 16.91 -20.57 2.67
CA ILE A 143 17.01 -19.17 2.27
C ILE A 143 18.12 -18.48 3.09
N ALA A 144 19.00 -17.74 2.41
CA ALA A 144 20.05 -16.98 3.09
C ALA A 144 19.43 -15.89 4.00
N PRO A 145 20.03 -15.57 5.15
CA PRO A 145 19.58 -14.48 6.01
C PRO A 145 19.41 -13.18 5.24
N PHE A 146 18.42 -12.38 5.63
CA PHE A 146 18.21 -11.07 5.01
C PHE A 146 19.26 -10.08 5.52
N GLU A 147 19.98 -9.48 4.58
CA GLU A 147 20.87 -8.36 4.84
C GLU A 147 20.11 -7.07 4.51
N ALA A 148 19.97 -6.19 5.50
CA ALA A 148 19.34 -4.90 5.29
C ALA A 148 20.23 -4.05 4.35
N PRO A 149 19.63 -3.31 3.41
CA PRO A 149 20.40 -2.47 2.49
C PRO A 149 21.16 -1.39 3.27
N SER A 150 22.36 -1.08 2.82
CA SER A 150 23.16 0.05 3.29
C SER A 150 22.45 1.38 3.04
N VAL A 151 22.93 2.45 3.69
CA VAL A 151 22.40 3.81 3.49
C VAL A 151 22.60 4.27 2.05
N GLU A 152 23.69 3.87 1.41
CA GLU A 152 23.97 4.14 0.00
C GLU A 152 22.97 3.43 -0.93
N GLU A 153 22.70 2.16 -0.67
CA GLU A 153 21.75 1.35 -1.45
C GLU A 153 20.30 1.79 -1.28
N ALA A 154 19.96 2.32 -0.11
CA ALA A 154 18.62 2.75 0.25
C ALA A 154 18.60 4.18 0.81
N SER A 155 19.17 5.14 0.08
CA SER A 155 19.29 6.56 0.51
C SER A 155 17.97 7.25 0.86
N TRP A 156 16.85 6.75 0.34
CA TRP A 156 15.50 7.21 0.67
C TRP A 156 14.99 6.70 2.04
N ARG A 157 15.76 5.86 2.75
CA ARG A 157 15.43 5.35 4.09
C ARG A 157 16.24 6.07 5.16
N THR A 158 16.36 7.38 5.00
CA THR A 158 17.09 8.25 5.92
C THR A 158 16.15 9.27 6.55
N PRO A 159 16.44 9.77 7.76
CA PRO A 159 15.62 10.80 8.41
C PRO A 159 15.42 12.07 7.56
N VAL A 160 16.30 12.32 6.58
CA VAL A 160 16.21 13.47 5.67
C VAL A 160 15.35 13.23 4.42
N ALA A 161 15.01 11.98 4.11
CA ALA A 161 14.33 11.61 2.87
C ALA A 161 12.94 12.25 2.74
N ALA A 162 12.18 12.30 3.83
CA ALA A 162 10.90 13.00 3.88
C ALA A 162 11.05 14.49 3.52
N GLY A 163 12.06 15.15 4.10
CA GLY A 163 12.36 16.54 3.79
C GLY A 163 12.75 16.76 2.32
N THR A 164 13.44 15.81 1.69
CA THR A 164 13.73 15.84 0.26
C THR A 164 12.46 15.74 -0.58
N ILE A 165 11.56 14.81 -0.26
CA ILE A 165 10.26 14.68 -0.93
C ILE A 165 9.43 15.96 -0.78
N MET A 166 9.33 16.49 0.44
CA MET A 166 8.61 17.74 0.71
C MET A 166 9.14 18.89 -0.13
N ARG A 167 10.47 19.10 -0.17
CA ARG A 167 11.09 20.16 -0.98
C ARG A 167 10.87 19.97 -2.47
N ASN A 168 11.08 18.76 -2.98
CA ASN A 168 11.02 18.47 -4.41
C ASN A 168 9.58 18.37 -4.94
N SER A 169 8.60 18.19 -4.06
CA SER A 169 7.18 18.18 -4.44
C SER A 169 6.66 19.51 -4.99
N GLY A 170 7.36 20.62 -4.70
CA GLY A 170 6.95 21.97 -5.10
C GLY A 170 5.75 22.55 -4.33
N VAL A 171 5.19 21.82 -3.36
CA VAL A 171 4.08 22.30 -2.54
C VAL A 171 4.54 23.31 -1.51
N ALA A 172 3.78 24.38 -1.33
CA ALA A 172 4.04 25.35 -0.27
C ALA A 172 3.69 24.75 1.10
N PHE A 173 4.68 24.64 1.99
CA PHE A 173 4.47 24.30 3.40
C PHE A 173 4.47 25.57 4.25
N ARG A 174 3.47 25.71 5.13
CA ARG A 174 3.33 26.80 6.09
C ARG A 174 3.29 26.23 7.50
N GLU A 175 3.95 26.90 8.43
CA GLU A 175 3.94 26.53 9.85
C GLU A 175 3.14 27.54 10.67
N GLY A 176 2.28 27.05 11.58
CA GLY A 176 1.43 27.87 12.44
C GLY A 176 0.09 27.20 12.78
N GLY A 177 -0.61 27.77 13.76
CA GLY A 177 -1.89 27.21 14.23
C GLY A 177 -1.72 25.88 14.98
N ASP A 178 -2.84 25.16 15.12
CA ASP A 178 -2.99 23.95 15.93
C ASP A 178 -3.48 22.73 15.11
N ARG A 179 -3.54 22.84 13.79
CA ARG A 179 -4.03 21.77 12.89
C ARG A 179 -3.13 21.58 11.67
N ALA A 180 -3.00 20.33 11.25
CA ALA A 180 -2.44 19.94 9.96
C ALA A 180 -3.57 19.82 8.93
N PHE A 181 -3.36 20.33 7.72
CA PHE A 181 -4.27 20.13 6.59
C PHE A 181 -3.64 20.55 5.26
N TYR A 182 -4.05 19.90 4.16
CA TYR A 182 -3.94 20.45 2.80
C TYR A 182 -5.11 21.37 2.47
N CYS A 183 -4.84 22.52 1.87
CA CYS A 183 -5.85 23.48 1.40
C CYS A 183 -5.88 23.55 -0.14
N PRO A 184 -6.87 22.92 -0.80
CA PRO A 184 -6.96 22.91 -2.27
C PRO A 184 -7.07 24.31 -2.89
N ALA A 185 -7.79 25.24 -2.24
CA ALA A 185 -8.08 26.57 -2.80
C ALA A 185 -6.83 27.45 -2.98
N THR A 186 -5.80 27.21 -2.16
CA THR A 186 -4.54 27.99 -2.19
C THR A 186 -3.31 27.10 -2.39
N ASP A 187 -3.55 25.82 -2.69
CA ASP A 187 -2.56 24.78 -2.94
C ASP A 187 -1.37 24.78 -1.97
N HIS A 188 -1.66 24.77 -0.67
CA HIS A 188 -0.63 24.73 0.37
C HIS A 188 -0.98 23.71 1.45
N ILE A 189 0.06 23.28 2.16
CA ILE A 189 -0.04 22.45 3.35
C ILE A 189 0.22 23.35 4.57
N GLN A 190 -0.70 23.33 5.51
CA GLN A 190 -0.55 23.94 6.83
C GLN A 190 -0.13 22.85 7.82
N LEU A 191 0.90 23.12 8.62
CA LEU A 191 1.33 22.28 9.73
C LEU A 191 1.44 23.10 11.02
N PRO A 192 1.17 22.52 12.19
CA PRO A 192 1.55 23.11 13.47
C PRO A 192 3.08 23.32 13.56
N PRO A 193 3.56 24.19 14.47
CA PRO A 193 4.99 24.34 14.72
C PRO A 193 5.65 23.01 15.09
N ARG A 194 6.82 22.71 14.54
CA ARG A 194 7.53 21.41 14.75
C ARG A 194 7.66 21.00 16.22
N ALA A 195 7.82 21.97 17.13
CA ALA A 195 7.99 21.75 18.56
C ALA A 195 6.77 21.09 19.25
N VAL A 196 5.59 21.07 18.63
CA VAL A 196 4.40 20.42 19.22
C VAL A 196 4.27 18.93 18.89
N PHE A 197 5.09 18.43 17.96
CA PHE A 197 5.10 17.02 17.59
C PHE A 197 5.94 16.21 18.58
N ALA A 198 5.48 14.99 18.88
CA ALA A 198 6.18 14.10 19.80
C ALA A 198 7.57 13.66 19.29
N SER A 199 7.75 13.61 17.97
CA SER A 199 9.03 13.29 17.34
C SER A 199 9.16 13.94 15.96
N PRO A 200 10.40 14.13 15.45
CA PRO A 200 10.65 14.54 14.07
C PRO A 200 10.00 13.61 13.04
N GLU A 201 9.98 12.30 13.31
CA GLU A 201 9.38 11.28 12.47
C GLU A 201 7.85 11.45 12.41
N GLY A 202 7.21 11.77 13.54
CA GLY A 202 5.79 12.09 13.61
C GLY A 202 5.44 13.34 12.79
N TYR A 203 6.26 14.39 12.86
CA TYR A 203 6.10 15.57 11.99
C TYR A 203 6.19 15.19 10.51
N CYS A 204 7.18 14.37 10.13
CA CYS A 204 7.35 13.92 8.74
C CYS A 204 6.17 13.06 8.27
N ALA A 205 5.68 12.15 9.11
CA ALA A 205 4.53 11.31 8.80
C ALA A 205 3.26 12.16 8.55
N THR A 206 2.98 13.14 9.43
CA THR A 206 1.86 14.08 9.23
C THR A 206 2.06 14.93 7.96
N ALA A 207 3.25 15.45 7.72
CA ALA A 207 3.52 16.24 6.52
C ALA A 207 3.31 15.44 5.22
N LEU A 208 3.71 14.16 5.20
CA LEU A 208 3.54 13.28 4.05
C LEU A 208 2.08 12.87 3.84
N HIS A 209 1.29 12.77 4.90
CA HIS A 209 -0.16 12.58 4.79
C HIS A 209 -0.85 13.75 4.12
N GLU A 210 -0.56 14.98 4.57
CA GLU A 210 -1.10 16.17 3.90
C GLU A 210 -0.60 16.30 2.46
N LEU A 211 0.63 15.87 2.20
CA LEU A 211 1.16 15.81 0.85
C LEU A 211 0.46 14.75 -0.02
N ALA A 212 -0.02 13.66 0.58
CA ALA A 212 -0.85 12.66 -0.07
C ALA A 212 -2.17 13.30 -0.54
N HIS A 213 -2.85 14.08 0.30
CA HIS A 213 -3.99 14.88 -0.15
C HIS A 213 -3.61 15.86 -1.26
N ALA A 214 -2.50 16.60 -1.10
CA ALA A 214 -2.04 17.56 -2.09
C ALA A 214 -1.78 16.95 -3.47
N SER A 215 -1.37 15.67 -3.54
CA SER A 215 -1.21 14.96 -4.81
C SER A 215 -2.50 14.86 -5.63
N GLY A 216 -3.67 15.04 -5.00
CA GLY A 216 -4.98 15.01 -5.67
C GLY A 216 -5.32 16.28 -6.45
N ALA A 217 -4.52 17.35 -6.34
CA ALA A 217 -4.77 18.59 -7.08
C ALA A 217 -4.87 18.36 -8.60
N LYS A 218 -5.65 19.20 -9.28
CA LYS A 218 -5.95 19.09 -10.71
C LYS A 218 -4.72 19.01 -11.64
N HIS A 219 -3.62 19.67 -11.26
CA HIS A 219 -2.38 19.67 -12.02
C HIS A 219 -1.42 18.53 -11.64
N ARG A 220 -1.90 17.54 -10.86
CA ARG A 220 -1.14 16.39 -10.35
C ARG A 220 -1.87 15.10 -10.71
N LEU A 221 -2.42 14.37 -9.73
CA LEU A 221 -3.17 13.14 -9.96
C LEU A 221 -4.67 13.36 -10.21
N ASP A 222 -5.14 14.62 -10.18
CA ASP A 222 -6.50 15.04 -10.54
C ASP A 222 -7.60 14.17 -9.91
N ARG A 223 -7.53 14.02 -8.58
CA ARG A 223 -8.56 13.32 -7.80
C ARG A 223 -9.66 14.29 -7.38
N ASP A 224 -10.86 13.76 -7.18
CA ASP A 224 -11.97 14.57 -6.65
C ASP A 224 -11.77 14.86 -5.15
N LEU A 225 -11.39 16.11 -4.85
CA LEU A 225 -11.21 16.61 -3.48
C LEU A 225 -12.39 17.51 -3.03
N THR A 226 -13.54 17.47 -3.72
CA THR A 226 -14.68 18.37 -3.43
C THR A 226 -15.56 17.88 -2.28
N GLY A 227 -15.32 16.66 -1.79
CA GLY A 227 -16.04 16.07 -0.66
C GLY A 227 -15.93 16.94 0.60
N ARG A 228 -17.08 17.21 1.25
CA ARG A 228 -17.13 17.95 2.52
C ARG A 228 -16.85 17.02 3.69
N PHE A 229 -16.27 17.56 4.76
CA PHE A 229 -16.07 16.82 6.02
C PHE A 229 -17.35 16.08 6.45
N GLY A 230 -17.21 14.80 6.77
CA GLY A 230 -18.32 13.89 7.13
C GLY A 230 -19.08 13.26 5.96
N SER A 231 -18.81 13.66 4.71
CA SER A 231 -19.36 13.01 3.53
C SER A 231 -18.66 11.68 3.22
N GLN A 232 -19.32 10.82 2.44
CA GLN A 232 -18.72 9.56 1.98
C GLN A 232 -17.50 9.78 1.07
N ALA A 233 -17.57 10.74 0.15
CA ALA A 233 -16.45 11.11 -0.72
C ALA A 233 -15.23 11.58 0.10
N TYR A 234 -15.45 12.38 1.14
CA TYR A 234 -14.39 12.79 2.06
C TYR A 234 -13.78 11.60 2.79
N ALA A 235 -14.60 10.70 3.35
CA ALA A 235 -14.10 9.49 4.02
C ALA A 235 -13.30 8.57 3.08
N GLN A 236 -13.69 8.49 1.81
CA GLN A 236 -12.96 7.76 0.77
C GLN A 236 -11.59 8.36 0.49
N GLU A 237 -11.47 9.69 0.41
CA GLU A 237 -10.18 10.38 0.23
C GLU A 237 -9.29 10.23 1.47
N GLU A 238 -9.83 10.35 2.68
CA GLU A 238 -9.10 10.08 3.93
C GLU A 238 -8.56 8.64 3.98
N LEU A 239 -9.35 7.65 3.56
CA LEU A 239 -8.87 6.26 3.48
C LEU A 239 -7.69 6.12 2.51
N ARG A 240 -7.75 6.81 1.36
CA ARG A 240 -6.67 6.79 0.36
C ARG A 240 -5.40 7.47 0.89
N ALA A 241 -5.54 8.63 1.51
CA ALA A 241 -4.43 9.38 2.10
C ALA A 241 -3.78 8.63 3.26
N GLU A 242 -4.57 7.98 4.12
CA GLU A 242 -4.06 7.15 5.21
C GLU A 242 -3.27 5.95 4.69
N LEU A 243 -3.82 5.20 3.73
CA LEU A 243 -3.11 4.08 3.11
C LEU A 243 -1.83 4.54 2.39
N ALA A 244 -1.88 5.66 1.67
CA ALA A 244 -0.71 6.22 1.00
C ALA A 244 0.38 6.60 1.99
N SER A 245 0.01 7.23 3.11
CA SER A 245 0.93 7.59 4.19
C SER A 245 1.64 6.37 4.75
N CYS A 246 0.92 5.26 4.94
CA CYS A 246 1.49 4.02 5.43
C CYS A 246 2.39 3.33 4.39
N PHE A 247 2.06 3.40 3.09
CA PHE A 247 2.92 2.89 2.03
C PHE A 247 4.22 3.70 1.93
N ILE A 248 4.13 5.03 1.98
CA ILE A 248 5.29 5.93 2.00
C ILE A 248 6.12 5.70 3.27
N GLY A 249 5.47 5.57 4.43
CA GLY A 249 6.16 5.30 5.69
C GLY A 249 6.90 3.98 5.70
N ALA A 250 6.30 2.92 5.16
CA ALA A 250 6.96 1.62 4.95
C ALA A 250 8.17 1.68 4.00
N GLU A 251 8.19 2.65 3.10
CA GLU A 251 9.34 2.88 2.23
C GLU A 251 10.44 3.67 2.94
N LEU A 252 10.09 4.79 3.57
CA LEU A 252 11.03 5.71 4.20
C LEU A 252 11.51 5.27 5.59
N GLY A 253 10.86 4.26 6.19
CA GLY A 253 11.11 3.84 7.57
C GLY A 253 10.46 4.77 8.60
N LEU A 254 9.36 5.43 8.25
CA LEU A 254 8.61 6.33 9.13
C LEU A 254 7.44 5.61 9.83
N PRO A 255 7.01 6.10 11.00
CA PRO A 255 5.82 5.59 11.66
C PRO A 255 4.57 5.80 10.79
N CYS A 256 3.72 4.78 10.76
CA CYS A 256 2.36 4.83 10.21
C CYS A 256 1.38 5.18 11.36
N ASP A 257 1.69 6.25 12.10
CA ASP A 257 0.82 6.78 13.16
C ASP A 257 0.47 8.23 12.87
N ILE A 258 -0.82 8.48 12.65
CA ILE A 258 -1.38 9.83 12.59
C ILE A 258 -2.45 9.91 13.68
N PRO A 259 -2.38 10.88 14.60
CA PRO A 259 -3.42 11.06 15.60
C PRO A 259 -4.78 11.46 14.97
N ASN A 260 -5.90 11.04 15.57
CA ASN A 260 -7.32 11.43 15.28
C ASN A 260 -8.20 10.55 14.36
N HIS A 261 -7.89 9.26 14.20
CA HIS A 261 -8.63 8.35 13.31
C HIS A 261 -10.02 7.89 13.75
N ALA A 262 -10.39 8.06 15.03
CA ALA A 262 -11.63 7.50 15.56
C ALA A 262 -12.89 8.00 14.82
N SER A 263 -12.87 9.25 14.34
CA SER A 263 -14.00 9.83 13.60
C SER A 263 -14.12 9.28 12.16
N TYR A 264 -13.02 8.86 11.54
CA TYR A 264 -12.99 8.36 10.17
C TYR A 264 -13.30 6.86 10.08
N VAL A 265 -12.91 6.08 11.08
CA VAL A 265 -13.10 4.61 11.10
C VAL A 265 -14.58 4.23 10.90
N ALA A 266 -15.51 4.92 11.55
CA ALA A 266 -16.94 4.67 11.36
C ALA A 266 -17.41 4.93 9.92
N SER A 267 -16.89 5.99 9.29
CA SER A 267 -17.22 6.34 7.90
C SER A 267 -16.58 5.39 6.90
N TRP A 268 -15.36 4.91 7.17
CA TRP A 268 -14.70 3.86 6.39
C TRP A 268 -15.46 2.54 6.47
N LEU A 269 -15.84 2.10 7.68
CA LEU A 269 -16.62 0.88 7.90
C LEU A 269 -17.91 0.89 7.09
N ARG A 270 -18.65 2.01 7.09
CA ARG A 270 -19.86 2.16 6.25
C ARG A 270 -19.53 1.97 4.77
N THR A 271 -18.53 2.70 4.27
CA THR A 271 -18.13 2.65 2.86
C THR A 271 -17.70 1.24 2.43
N LEU A 272 -16.92 0.55 3.27
CA LEU A 272 -16.44 -0.81 2.99
C LEU A 272 -17.57 -1.86 3.05
N ARG A 273 -18.58 -1.66 3.89
CA ARG A 273 -19.78 -2.53 3.94
C ARG A 273 -20.68 -2.35 2.72
N GLU A 274 -20.75 -1.12 2.18
CA GLU A 274 -21.55 -0.79 1.00
C GLU A 274 -20.88 -1.30 -0.30
N ASP A 275 -19.54 -1.28 -0.38
CA ASP A 275 -18.81 -1.76 -1.55
C ASP A 275 -17.58 -2.61 -1.19
N LYS A 276 -17.70 -3.93 -1.42
CA LYS A 276 -16.62 -4.93 -1.27
C LYS A 276 -15.39 -4.72 -2.15
N ARG A 277 -15.44 -3.79 -3.12
CA ARG A 277 -14.31 -3.45 -3.99
C ARG A 277 -13.63 -2.16 -3.55
N GLU A 278 -14.19 -1.42 -2.61
CA GLU A 278 -13.66 -0.11 -2.24
C GLU A 278 -12.26 -0.18 -1.64
N ILE A 279 -11.94 -1.20 -0.84
CA ILE A 279 -10.59 -1.33 -0.29
C ILE A 279 -9.52 -1.56 -1.38
N PHE A 280 -9.88 -2.27 -2.45
CA PHE A 280 -9.00 -2.45 -3.61
C PHE A 280 -8.88 -1.14 -4.40
N ARG A 281 -10.02 -0.45 -4.56
CA ARG A 281 -10.20 0.96 -4.93
C ARG A 281 -9.11 1.84 -4.32
N ALA A 282 -9.25 2.01 -3.02
CA ALA A 282 -8.44 2.86 -2.19
C ALA A 282 -6.97 2.44 -2.17
N ALA A 283 -6.67 1.14 -2.07
CA ALA A 283 -5.28 0.67 -2.07
C ALA A 283 -4.58 0.91 -3.42
N ALA A 284 -5.29 0.80 -4.55
CA ALA A 284 -4.73 1.11 -5.86
C ALA A 284 -4.48 2.62 -6.03
N GLU A 285 -5.40 3.48 -5.59
CA GLU A 285 -5.19 4.94 -5.56
C GLU A 285 -4.03 5.32 -4.64
N ALA A 286 -4.00 4.77 -3.43
CA ALA A 286 -2.96 5.02 -2.45
C ALA A 286 -1.58 4.62 -2.94
N GLN A 287 -1.48 3.52 -3.70
CA GLN A 287 -0.22 3.15 -4.36
C GLN A 287 0.21 4.21 -5.38
N ARG A 288 -0.70 4.71 -6.23
CA ARG A 288 -0.36 5.77 -7.19
C ARG A 288 0.07 7.06 -6.49
N MET A 289 -0.56 7.39 -5.37
CA MET A 289 -0.16 8.51 -4.52
C MET A 289 1.25 8.30 -3.96
N ALA A 290 1.53 7.11 -3.41
CA ALA A 290 2.84 6.78 -2.88
C ALA A 290 3.93 6.82 -3.95
N ASP A 291 3.69 6.20 -5.12
CA ASP A 291 4.65 6.18 -6.22
C ASP A 291 4.95 7.59 -6.73
N TYR A 292 3.91 8.42 -6.91
CA TYR A 292 4.06 9.83 -7.30
C TYR A 292 4.91 10.61 -6.30
N LEU A 293 4.66 10.46 -5.00
CA LEU A 293 5.37 11.21 -3.97
C LEU A 293 6.79 10.70 -3.74
N LEU A 294 7.00 9.40 -3.71
CA LEU A 294 8.32 8.79 -3.54
C LEU A 294 9.25 9.09 -4.71
N ALA A 295 8.71 9.29 -5.92
CA ALA A 295 9.46 9.74 -7.09
C ALA A 295 10.12 11.13 -6.92
N PHE A 296 9.66 11.95 -5.97
CA PHE A 296 10.36 13.20 -5.62
C PHE A 296 11.70 12.96 -4.89
N HIS A 297 11.96 11.74 -4.42
CA HIS A 297 13.28 11.36 -3.91
C HIS A 297 14.15 10.78 -5.05
N PRO A 298 15.27 11.42 -5.45
CA PRO A 298 16.07 10.98 -6.60
C PRO A 298 16.57 9.53 -6.51
N GLY A 299 17.01 9.12 -5.31
CA GLY A 299 17.46 7.75 -5.08
C GLY A 299 16.34 6.71 -5.25
N TYR A 300 15.10 7.05 -4.89
CA TYR A 300 13.96 6.15 -5.05
C TYR A 300 13.55 6.10 -6.52
N ALA A 301 13.45 7.27 -7.18
CA ALA A 301 13.09 7.38 -8.59
C ALA A 301 14.02 6.55 -9.49
N ARG A 302 15.34 6.54 -9.20
CA ARG A 302 16.31 5.71 -9.93
C ARG A 302 15.98 4.21 -9.81
N ILE A 303 15.77 3.73 -8.59
CA ILE A 303 15.48 2.30 -8.34
C ILE A 303 14.13 1.91 -8.94
N ALA A 304 13.11 2.75 -8.82
CA ALA A 304 11.81 2.52 -9.43
C ALA A 304 11.90 2.40 -10.96
N ALA A 305 12.73 3.24 -11.60
CA ALA A 305 12.97 3.14 -13.04
C ALA A 305 13.72 1.85 -13.44
N GLU A 306 14.70 1.42 -12.63
CA GLU A 306 15.40 0.14 -12.83
C GLU A 306 14.46 -1.06 -12.66
N GLU A 307 13.55 -1.01 -11.69
CA GLU A 307 12.53 -2.06 -11.48
C GLU A 307 11.55 -2.12 -12.66
N ALA A 308 11.05 -0.97 -13.13
CA ALA A 308 10.13 -0.90 -14.28
C ALA A 308 10.76 -1.43 -15.59
N GLY A 309 12.04 -1.14 -15.84
CA GLY A 309 12.76 -1.66 -17.01
C GLY A 309 12.90 -3.19 -17.03
N ARG A 310 12.80 -3.86 -15.86
CA ARG A 310 12.82 -5.33 -15.77
C ARG A 310 11.45 -5.96 -16.05
N ASP A 311 10.35 -5.22 -15.88
CA ASP A 311 9.00 -5.71 -16.18
C ASP A 311 8.74 -5.81 -17.69
N GLU A 312 9.30 -4.89 -18.48
CA GLU A 312 9.23 -4.93 -19.95
C GLU A 312 10.03 -6.11 -20.56
N ALA A 313 10.99 -6.65 -19.81
CA ALA A 313 11.84 -7.76 -20.23
C ALA A 313 11.20 -9.15 -20.05
N GLY A 314 9.99 -9.25 -19.48
CA GLY A 314 9.18 -10.48 -19.50
C GLY A 314 9.47 -11.52 -18.41
N ASP A 315 10.12 -11.15 -17.31
CA ASP A 315 10.20 -12.02 -16.12
C ASP A 315 8.81 -12.09 -15.47
N GLU A 316 8.01 -13.07 -15.91
CA GLU A 316 6.77 -13.48 -15.26
C GLU A 316 7.08 -13.96 -13.83
N ALA A 317 6.29 -13.47 -12.87
CA ALA A 317 6.37 -13.77 -11.44
C ALA A 317 6.28 -15.27 -11.10
#